data_AF-A0A645D3P9-F1
#
_entry.id   AF-A0A645D3P9-F1
#
_cell.length_a   1.000
_cell.length_b   1.000
_cell.length_c   1.000
_cell.angle_alpha   90.00
_cell.angle_beta   90.00
_cell.angle_gamma   90.00
#
_symmetry.space_group_name_H-M   'P 1'
#
loop_
_entity.id
_entity.type
_entity.pdbx_description
1 polymer ?
#
loop_
_entity_poly.entity_id
_entity_poly.type
_entity_poly.pdbx_seq_one_letter_code
_entity_poly.pdbx_strand_id
1 'polypeptide(L)'
;MEDKSYEAVIDMGGDKAGATALGRYHDRLDKDECDMFFVLNANRPLTADKQSAIRYLRSIEQGSRQKVTALVNNTHLCGDTEIGDIMKGQALCLQVSQELGLPIKYTVVHKKFIGDLPDDICGEIFPIDIFMKKPWEME
;
A
#
# COMPACT_ATOMS: atom_id res chain seq x y z
N MET A 1 16.28 15.56 -1.70
CA MET A 1 14.95 15.96 -1.21
C MET A 1 14.81 17.47 -1.07
N GLU A 2 15.89 18.25 -1.12
CA GLU A 2 15.82 19.72 -1.00
C GLU A 2 15.61 20.44 -2.34
N ASP A 3 15.95 19.81 -3.46
CA ASP A 3 15.61 20.32 -4.78
C ASP A 3 14.15 19.97 -5.11
N LYS A 4 13.28 20.97 -5.03
CA LYS A 4 11.83 20.85 -5.28
C LYS A 4 11.45 20.72 -6.76
N SER A 5 12.42 20.74 -7.68
CA SER A 5 12.16 20.52 -9.11
C SER A 5 12.00 19.05 -9.49
N TYR A 6 12.22 18.13 -8.55
CA TYR A 6 12.09 16.69 -8.74
C TYR A 6 11.08 16.08 -7.77
N GLU A 7 10.34 15.09 -8.26
CA GLU A 7 9.55 14.19 -7.44
C GLU A 7 10.35 12.91 -7.14
N ALA A 8 10.25 12.40 -5.92
CA ALA A 8 10.93 11.20 -5.49
C ALA A 8 9.94 10.17 -4.96
N VAL A 9 10.07 8.92 -5.42
CA VAL A 9 9.36 7.77 -4.87
C VAL A 9 10.34 6.93 -4.09
N ILE A 10 10.05 6.70 -2.81
CA ILE A 10 10.89 5.92 -1.91
C ILE A 10 10.12 4.67 -1.51
N ASP A 11 10.57 3.52 -2.02
CA ASP A 11 10.08 2.23 -1.53
C ASP A 11 10.75 1.92 -0.19
N MET A 12 9.93 1.67 0.83
CA MET A 12 10.38 1.35 2.17
C MET A 12 9.93 -0.06 2.52
N GLY A 13 10.87 -0.88 2.97
CA GLY A 13 10.53 -2.13 3.64
C GLY A 13 9.53 -1.86 4.76
N GLY A 14 8.44 -2.63 4.80
CA GLY A 14 7.35 -2.41 5.78
C GLY A 14 7.73 -2.74 7.22
N ASP A 15 8.92 -3.27 7.48
CA ASP A 15 9.35 -3.60 8.83
C ASP A 15 9.91 -2.38 9.59
N LYS A 16 10.09 -2.54 10.90
CA LYS A 16 10.62 -1.48 11.77
C LYS A 16 11.98 -0.98 11.29
N ALA A 17 12.82 -1.86 10.73
CA ALA A 17 14.14 -1.52 10.23
C ALA A 17 14.07 -0.62 8.99
N GLY A 18 13.25 -0.99 8.00
CA GLY A 18 12.98 -0.18 6.80
C GLY A 18 12.40 1.19 7.14
N ALA A 19 11.40 1.23 8.03
CA ALA A 19 10.80 2.49 8.48
C ALA A 19 11.82 3.39 9.23
N THR A 20 12.71 2.82 10.05
CA THR A 20 13.72 3.58 10.82
C THR A 20 14.71 4.30 9.92
N ALA A 21 15.01 3.76 8.73
CA ALA A 21 15.90 4.41 7.78
C ALA A 21 15.35 5.77 7.32
N LEU A 22 14.03 5.87 7.09
CA LEU A 22 13.37 7.13 6.73
C LEU A 22 13.34 8.12 7.90
N GLY A 23 13.20 7.63 9.14
CA GLY A 23 13.19 8.48 10.34
C GLY A 23 14.40 9.40 10.50
N ARG A 24 15.54 9.07 9.87
CA ARG A 24 16.73 9.93 9.84
C ARG A 24 16.53 11.23 9.05
N TYR A 25 15.60 11.23 8.11
CA TYR A 25 15.30 12.37 7.25
C TYR A 25 14.07 13.15 7.71
N HIS A 26 13.50 12.83 8.89
CA HIS A 26 12.23 13.42 9.34
C HIS A 26 12.25 14.96 9.42
N ASP A 27 13.38 15.57 9.77
CA ASP A 27 13.55 17.04 9.82
C ASP A 27 13.67 17.69 8.44
N ARG A 28 13.92 16.88 7.39
CA ARG A 28 14.08 17.33 6.00
C ARG A 28 12.86 16.99 5.13
N LEU A 29 11.89 16.28 5.69
CA LEU A 29 10.64 15.95 5.04
C LEU A 29 9.59 16.95 5.49
N ASP A 30 9.15 17.78 4.55
CA ASP A 30 7.96 18.59 4.77
C ASP A 30 6.76 17.65 4.82
N LYS A 31 6.01 17.69 5.93
CA LYS A 31 4.87 16.80 6.16
C LYS A 31 3.68 17.17 5.28
N ASP A 32 3.60 18.42 4.86
CA ASP A 32 2.50 18.93 4.04
C ASP A 32 2.76 18.68 2.54
N GLU A 33 4.00 18.36 2.15
CA GLU A 33 4.41 18.06 0.77
C GLU A 33 4.72 16.56 0.53
N CYS A 34 4.59 15.71 1.56
CA CYS A 34 4.97 14.30 1.48
C CYS A 34 3.77 13.36 1.64
N ASP A 35 3.52 12.57 0.60
CA ASP A 35 2.58 11.46 0.66
C ASP A 35 3.24 10.20 1.23
N MET A 36 2.68 9.68 2.33
CA MET A 36 3.11 8.41 2.90
C MET A 36 1.99 7.38 2.76
N PHE A 37 2.08 6.56 1.73
CA PHE A 37 1.09 5.53 1.46
C PHE A 37 1.38 4.24 2.23
N PHE A 38 0.36 3.71 2.89
CA PHE A 38 0.41 2.37 3.46
C PHE A 38 -0.15 1.36 2.47
N VAL A 39 0.75 0.56 1.89
CA VAL A 39 0.42 -0.48 0.90
C VAL A 39 -0.04 -1.74 1.61
N LEU A 40 -1.34 -1.99 1.60
CA LEU A 40 -1.99 -3.09 2.30
C LEU A 40 -2.13 -4.31 1.38
N ASN A 41 -1.79 -5.49 1.90
CA ASN A 41 -2.12 -6.77 1.27
C ASN A 41 -2.75 -7.70 2.32
N ALA A 42 -4.04 -8.02 2.15
CA ALA A 42 -4.80 -8.85 3.09
C ALA A 42 -4.37 -10.34 3.13
N ASN A 43 -3.43 -10.75 2.27
CA ASN A 43 -2.84 -12.08 2.24
C ASN A 43 -1.53 -12.19 3.04
N ARG A 44 -1.06 -11.09 3.65
CA ARG A 44 0.14 -11.10 4.50
C ARG A 44 -0.23 -11.27 5.98
N PRO A 45 0.49 -12.09 6.76
CA PRO A 45 0.19 -12.31 8.19
C PRO A 45 0.14 -11.03 9.05
N LEU A 46 0.99 -10.04 8.73
CA LEU A 46 1.06 -8.79 9.48
C LEU A 46 -0.11 -7.82 9.20
N THR A 47 -0.86 -8.07 8.13
CA THR A 47 -1.98 -7.25 7.66
C THR A 47 -3.17 -8.13 7.27
N ALA A 48 -3.34 -9.28 7.93
CA ALA A 48 -4.38 -10.25 7.59
C ALA A 48 -5.78 -9.83 8.10
N ASP A 49 -5.83 -8.92 9.07
CA ASP A 49 -7.06 -8.43 9.69
C ASP A 49 -6.92 -6.96 10.11
N LYS A 50 -8.05 -6.33 10.46
CA LYS A 50 -8.12 -4.91 10.83
C LYS A 50 -7.14 -4.55 11.95
N GLN A 51 -7.08 -5.35 13.02
CA GLN A 51 -6.28 -5.02 14.19
C GLN A 51 -4.79 -5.19 13.90
N SER A 52 -4.40 -6.26 13.20
CA SER A 52 -3.00 -6.46 12.78
C SER A 52 -2.54 -5.35 11.83
N ALA A 53 -3.35 -5.00 10.83
CA ALA A 53 -3.05 -3.92 9.89
C ALA A 53 -2.85 -2.57 10.59
N ILE A 54 -3.75 -2.20 11.50
CA ILE A 54 -3.62 -0.93 12.26
C ILE A 54 -2.37 -0.94 13.14
N ARG A 55 -2.11 -2.04 13.87
CA ARG A 55 -0.90 -2.15 14.69
C ARG A 55 0.36 -2.00 13.84
N TYR A 56 0.39 -2.63 12.67
CA TYR A 56 1.52 -2.56 11.77
C TYR A 56 1.73 -1.16 11.20
N LEU A 57 0.66 -0.51 10.73
CA LEU A 57 0.66 0.89 10.30
C LEU A 57 1.23 1.81 11.39
N ARG A 58 0.75 1.69 12.64
CA ARG A 58 1.26 2.52 13.75
C ARG A 58 2.73 2.26 14.06
N SER A 59 3.21 1.03 13.90
CA SER A 59 4.63 0.70 14.08
C SER A 59 5.51 1.36 13.01
N ILE A 60 5.00 1.46 11.77
CA ILE A 60 5.67 2.14 10.66
C ILE A 60 5.69 3.65 10.89
N GLU A 61 4.57 4.26 11.32
CA GLU A 61 4.54 5.69 11.69
C GLU A 61 5.57 6.00 12.79
N GLN A 62 5.67 5.13 13.80
CA GLN A 62 6.63 5.30 14.89
C GLN A 62 8.08 5.21 14.39
N GLY A 63 8.41 4.22 13.55
CA GLY A 63 9.75 4.02 13.02
C GLY A 63 10.17 5.14 12.05
N SER A 64 9.27 5.54 11.17
CA SER A 64 9.50 6.57 10.14
C SER A 64 9.42 8.00 10.67
N ARG A 65 8.76 8.21 11.82
CA ARG A 65 8.39 9.54 12.33
C ARG A 65 7.49 10.34 11.38
N GLN A 66 6.81 9.65 10.48
CA GLN A 66 5.87 10.21 9.51
C GLN A 66 4.46 9.67 9.76
N LYS A 67 3.47 10.38 9.22
CA LYS A 67 2.06 9.98 9.29
C LYS A 67 1.62 9.42 7.96
N VAL A 68 0.93 8.29 8.00
CA VAL A 68 0.33 7.73 6.80
C VAL A 68 -0.76 8.66 6.31
N THR A 69 -0.72 9.03 5.03
CA THR A 69 -1.66 9.97 4.41
C THR A 69 -2.79 9.25 3.69
N ALA A 70 -2.54 8.03 3.18
CA ALA A 70 -3.56 7.23 2.52
C ALA A 70 -3.24 5.73 2.53
N LEU A 71 -4.26 4.92 2.25
CA LEU A 71 -4.17 3.48 2.05
C LEU A 71 -4.11 3.15 0.56
N VAL A 72 -3.37 2.09 0.22
CA VAL A 72 -3.37 1.47 -1.11
C VAL A 72 -3.76 0.01 -0.95
N ASN A 73 -4.86 -0.41 -1.59
CA ASN A 73 -5.20 -1.83 -1.67
C ASN A 73 -4.33 -2.48 -2.75
N ASN A 74 -3.37 -3.29 -2.32
CA ASN A 74 -2.50 -4.09 -3.18
C ASN A 74 -2.57 -5.57 -2.77
N THR A 75 -3.78 -6.05 -2.45
CA THR A 75 -3.99 -7.46 -2.10
C THR A 75 -3.84 -8.31 -3.35
N HIS A 76 -2.81 -9.18 -3.35
CA HIS A 76 -2.44 -10.00 -4.48
C HIS A 76 -1.84 -11.34 -4.05
N LEU A 77 -1.80 -12.28 -5.00
CA LEU A 77 -1.06 -13.54 -4.99
C LEU A 77 -0.22 -13.67 -6.28
N CYS A 78 0.37 -12.55 -6.74
CA CYS A 78 1.15 -12.47 -7.98
C CYS A 78 0.31 -12.94 -9.18
N GLY A 79 0.81 -13.90 -9.97
CA GLY A 79 0.08 -14.47 -11.10
C GLY A 79 -1.23 -15.17 -10.72
N ASP A 80 -1.35 -15.60 -9.47
CA ASP A 80 -2.48 -16.36 -8.93
C ASP A 80 -3.55 -15.45 -8.29
N THR A 81 -3.43 -14.14 -8.44
CA THR A 81 -4.41 -13.18 -7.94
C THR A 81 -5.75 -13.36 -8.65
N GLU A 82 -6.84 -13.42 -7.88
CA GLU A 82 -8.21 -13.43 -8.38
C GLU A 82 -8.99 -12.18 -7.93
N ILE A 83 -10.17 -11.94 -8.52
CA ILE A 83 -11.07 -10.83 -8.10
C ILE A 83 -11.43 -10.95 -6.63
N GLY A 84 -11.59 -12.18 -6.12
CA GLY A 84 -11.83 -12.44 -4.70
C GLY A 84 -10.75 -11.87 -3.78
N ASP A 85 -9.48 -11.90 -4.19
CA ASP A 85 -8.38 -11.31 -3.44
C ASP A 85 -8.50 -9.78 -3.38
N ILE A 86 -8.82 -9.16 -4.53
CA ILE A 86 -8.99 -7.71 -4.63
C ILE A 86 -10.12 -7.26 -3.70
N MET A 87 -11.25 -7.96 -3.73
CA MET A 87 -12.42 -7.65 -2.89
C MET A 87 -12.16 -7.90 -1.41
N LYS A 88 -11.41 -8.97 -1.07
CA LYS A 88 -10.94 -9.21 0.30
C LYS A 88 -10.09 -8.03 0.80
N GLY A 89 -9.17 -7.56 -0.04
CA GLY A 89 -8.37 -6.37 0.22
C GLY A 89 -9.24 -5.13 0.42
N GLN A 90 -10.24 -4.94 -0.43
CA GLN A 90 -11.14 -3.78 -0.39
C GLN A 90 -11.91 -3.72 0.93
N ALA A 91 -12.47 -4.84 1.37
CA ALA A 91 -13.19 -4.93 2.64
C ALA A 91 -12.28 -4.57 3.83
N LEU A 92 -11.04 -5.06 3.84
CA LEU A 92 -10.08 -4.75 4.90
C LEU A 92 -9.63 -3.27 4.85
N CYS A 93 -9.33 -2.74 3.67
CA CYS A 93 -8.99 -1.32 3.50
C CYS A 93 -10.10 -0.41 3.96
N LEU A 94 -11.38 -0.72 3.67
CA LEU A 94 -12.53 0.05 4.15
C LEU A 94 -12.61 0.05 5.68
N GLN A 95 -12.42 -1.10 6.32
CA GLN A 95 -12.40 -1.19 7.78
C GLN A 95 -11.29 -0.35 8.41
N VAL A 96 -10.09 -0.38 7.84
CA VAL A 96 -8.94 0.42 8.33
C VAL A 96 -9.15 1.90 8.04
N SER A 97 -9.67 2.24 6.86
CA SER A 97 -10.00 3.60 6.43
C SER A 97 -10.98 4.26 7.39
N GLN A 98 -12.10 3.59 7.69
CA GLN A 98 -13.12 4.09 8.61
C GLN A 98 -12.59 4.29 10.03
N GLU A 99 -11.78 3.35 10.52
CA GLU A 99 -11.22 3.42 11.88
C GLU A 99 -10.20 4.56 12.03
N LEU A 100 -9.38 4.80 11.00
CA LEU A 100 -8.27 5.74 11.08
C LEU A 100 -8.58 7.10 10.42
N GLY A 101 -9.71 7.23 9.73
CA GLY A 101 -10.05 8.41 8.93
C GLY A 101 -9.13 8.62 7.73
N LEU A 102 -8.50 7.55 7.23
CA LEU A 102 -7.56 7.63 6.11
C LEU A 102 -8.26 7.34 4.78
N PRO A 103 -8.04 8.12 3.71
CA PRO A 103 -8.58 7.81 2.40
C PRO A 103 -7.95 6.54 1.81
N ILE A 104 -8.72 5.77 1.04
CA ILE A 104 -8.18 4.75 0.13
C ILE A 104 -7.83 5.49 -1.17
N LYS A 105 -6.54 5.68 -1.43
CA LYS A 105 -6.08 6.45 -2.60
C LYS A 105 -6.13 5.61 -3.88
N TYR A 106 -5.63 4.37 -3.80
CA TYR A 106 -5.54 3.48 -4.96
C TYR A 106 -5.99 2.07 -4.65
N THR A 107 -6.55 1.41 -5.65
CA THR A 107 -6.76 -0.03 -5.69
C THR A 107 -6.02 -0.61 -6.90
N VAL A 108 -5.00 -1.41 -6.62
CA VAL A 108 -4.12 -2.00 -7.64
C VAL A 108 -4.81 -3.19 -8.26
N VAL A 109 -4.95 -3.18 -9.59
CA VAL A 109 -5.65 -4.23 -10.32
C VAL A 109 -4.86 -4.64 -11.55
N HIS A 110 -4.69 -5.95 -11.74
CA HIS A 110 -4.13 -6.45 -12.98
C HIS A 110 -5.06 -6.12 -14.15
N LYS A 111 -4.55 -5.58 -15.26
CA LYS A 111 -5.37 -5.10 -16.39
C LYS A 111 -6.44 -6.08 -16.87
N LYS A 112 -6.11 -7.38 -16.85
CA LYS A 112 -7.03 -8.50 -17.17
C LYS A 112 -8.37 -8.49 -16.41
N PHE A 113 -8.42 -7.91 -15.21
CA PHE A 113 -9.62 -7.88 -14.36
C PHE A 113 -10.42 -6.57 -14.42
N ILE A 114 -9.96 -5.55 -15.16
CA ILE A 114 -10.63 -4.24 -15.17
C ILE A 114 -12.11 -4.36 -15.57
N GLY A 115 -12.42 -5.22 -16.54
CA GLY A 115 -13.80 -5.44 -17.00
C GLY A 115 -14.69 -6.23 -16.05
N ASP A 116 -14.10 -6.87 -15.03
CA ASP A 116 -14.80 -7.74 -14.08
C ASP A 116 -14.91 -7.12 -12.67
N LEU A 117 -14.37 -5.91 -12.48
CA LEU A 117 -14.47 -5.19 -11.22
C LEU A 117 -15.91 -4.71 -10.98
N PRO A 118 -16.39 -4.73 -9.73
CA PRO A 118 -17.65 -4.09 -9.38
C PRO A 118 -17.53 -2.56 -9.40
N ASP A 119 -18.68 -1.89 -9.55
CA ASP A 119 -18.73 -0.42 -9.64
C ASP A 119 -18.41 0.31 -8.33
N ASP A 120 -18.44 -0.39 -7.19
CA ASP A 120 -18.29 0.18 -5.85
C ASP A 120 -16.87 0.10 -5.28
N ILE A 121 -15.86 -0.16 -6.12
CA ILE A 121 -14.46 -0.07 -5.72
C ILE A 121 -14.12 1.38 -5.32
N CYS A 122 -13.63 1.51 -4.10
CA CYS A 122 -13.09 2.76 -3.57
C CYS A 122 -11.60 2.89 -3.91
N GLY A 123 -11.16 4.13 -4.09
CA GLY A 123 -9.82 4.46 -4.57
C GLY A 123 -9.74 4.47 -6.09
N GLU A 124 -8.78 5.23 -6.61
CA GLU A 124 -8.51 5.25 -8.05
C GLU A 124 -7.95 3.88 -8.47
N ILE A 125 -8.53 3.29 -9.52
CA ILE A 125 -8.04 2.03 -10.06
C ILE A 125 -6.65 2.29 -10.64
N PHE A 126 -5.64 1.57 -10.12
CA PHE A 126 -4.28 1.62 -10.59
C PHE A 126 -3.98 0.36 -11.41
N PRO A 127 -4.15 0.39 -12.74
CA PRO A 127 -4.03 -0.79 -13.58
C PRO A 127 -2.57 -1.17 -13.84
N ILE A 128 -2.22 -2.43 -13.63
CA ILE A 128 -0.84 -2.93 -13.81
C ILE A 128 -0.75 -4.13 -14.74
N ASP A 129 0.44 -4.30 -15.32
CA ASP A 129 0.93 -5.55 -15.89
C ASP A 129 2.03 -6.11 -14.98
N ILE A 130 2.10 -7.42 -14.81
CA ILE A 130 3.17 -8.08 -14.04
C ILE A 130 4.27 -8.52 -15.00
N PHE A 131 5.45 -7.90 -14.90
CA PHE A 131 6.61 -8.25 -15.73
C PHE A 131 7.59 -9.20 -15.04
N MET A 132 7.53 -9.31 -13.70
CA MET A 132 8.41 -10.18 -12.94
C MET A 132 7.99 -11.63 -13.15
N LYS A 133 8.79 -12.39 -13.91
CA LYS A 133 8.66 -13.84 -14.03
C LYS A 133 9.31 -14.51 -12.83
N LYS A 134 8.63 -15.51 -12.27
CA LYS A 134 9.22 -16.40 -11.27
C LYS A 134 10.36 -17.21 -11.94
N PRO A 135 11.40 -17.62 -11.21
CA PRO A 135 12.54 -18.37 -11.78
C PRO A 135 12.14 -19.63 -12.58
N TRP A 136 11.00 -20.24 -12.25
CA TRP A 136 10.46 -21.44 -12.92
C TRP A 136 9.46 -21.15 -14.06
N GLU A 137 9.14 -19.88 -14.32
CA GLU A 137 8.32 -19.44 -15.48
C GLU A 137 9.21 -18.99 -16.66
N MET A 138 10.52 -19.19 -16.53
CA MET A 138 11.55 -18.85 -17.51
C MET A 138 12.00 -20.07 -18.34
N GLU A 139 11.27 -21.20 -18.26
CA GLU A 139 11.43 -22.35 -19.15
C GLU A 139 10.62 -22.19 -20.45
#